data_AF-A0A2V7YF23-F1
#
_entry.id   AF-A0A2V7YF23-F1
#
_cell.length_a   1.000
_cell.length_b   1.000
_cell.length_c   1.000
_cell.angle_alpha   90.00
_cell.angle_beta   90.00
_cell.angle_gamma   90.00
#
_symmetry.space_group_name_H-M   'P 1'
#
loop_
_entity.id
_entity.type
_entity.pdbx_description
1 polymer ?
#
loop_
_entity_poly.entity_id
_entity_poly.type
_entity_poly.pdbx_seq_one_letter_code
_entity_poly.pdbx_strand_id
1 'polypeptide(L)'
;MRLEQNNSGGFTAQTWDIAGNEANFFVRDVTGGSRLPFRIRPGAPTSSIDINASGNVGIGTASPSNKLHVSGSDGTTKELIQESSGTTSPRELLELRNNGGTILVLDDTSDPTRWTFGTSGSSFVVDEQAHTGVEMSLTNTGNMVISGTLTQNSDRTTKTDIVGVEPEEVLAKVASLPIATWHYKGDEASVQHLGPMAQDFAAAFGLGPDDRHIAPLDAAGVSLAAIQALYHKVSEKDAAI
;
A
#
# COMPACT_ATOMS: atom_id res chain seq x y z
N MET A 1 44.30 19.31 2.18
CA MET A 1 44.07 20.73 1.88
C MET A 1 43.18 21.31 2.97
N ARG A 2 43.52 22.48 3.51
CA ARG A 2 42.68 23.21 4.46
C ARG A 2 42.09 24.44 3.79
N LEU A 3 40.80 24.69 4.02
CA LEU A 3 40.04 25.82 3.53
C LEU A 3 39.50 26.58 4.74
N GLU A 4 39.83 27.86 4.85
CA GLU A 4 39.47 28.71 5.99
C GLU A 4 38.76 29.98 5.52
N GLN A 5 37.56 30.21 6.06
CA GLN A 5 36.84 31.48 5.98
C GLN A 5 36.86 32.13 7.37
N ASN A 6 37.37 33.36 7.45
CA ASN A 6 37.37 34.13 8.69
C ASN A 6 36.06 34.96 8.83
N ASN A 7 35.96 35.72 9.92
CA ASN A 7 34.78 36.53 10.23
C ASN A 7 34.82 37.96 9.66
N SER A 8 35.82 38.31 8.84
CA SER A 8 35.98 39.71 8.39
C SER A 8 34.86 40.18 7.45
N GLY A 9 34.12 39.26 6.83
CA GLY A 9 32.94 39.54 6.02
C GLY A 9 31.60 39.53 6.77
N GLY A 10 31.62 39.45 8.11
CA GLY A 10 30.40 39.35 8.93
C GLY A 10 29.76 37.95 8.97
N PHE A 11 30.38 36.96 8.35
CA PHE A 11 29.97 35.55 8.42
C PHE A 11 30.62 34.87 9.63
N THR A 12 29.98 33.82 10.15
CA THR A 12 30.60 32.93 11.13
C THR A 12 31.80 32.23 10.49
N ALA A 13 32.97 32.25 11.14
CA ALA A 13 34.17 31.60 10.62
C ALA A 13 33.97 30.09 10.43
N GLN A 14 34.50 29.54 9.33
CA GLN A 14 34.37 28.12 8.95
C GLN A 14 35.74 27.56 8.54
N THR A 15 36.06 26.37 9.01
CA THR A 15 37.27 25.63 8.64
C THR A 15 36.90 24.25 8.13
N TRP A 16 37.34 23.93 6.92
CA TRP A 16 37.09 22.66 6.25
C TRP A 16 38.40 22.02 5.80
N ASP A 17 38.52 20.70 5.94
CA ASP A 17 39.64 19.94 5.41
C ASP A 17 39.17 18.98 4.30
N ILE A 18 39.96 18.88 3.22
CA ILE A 18 39.86 17.81 2.21
C ILE A 18 41.12 16.96 2.31
N ALA A 19 40.97 15.69 2.63
CA ALA A 19 42.11 14.80 2.89
C ALA A 19 41.79 13.34 2.56
N GLY A 20 42.85 12.53 2.50
CA GLY A 20 42.77 11.08 2.39
C GLY A 20 43.84 10.41 3.23
N ASN A 21 43.54 9.21 3.74
CA ASN A 21 44.44 8.35 4.49
C ASN A 21 44.10 6.87 4.23
N GLU A 22 44.71 5.96 4.98
CA GLU A 22 44.49 4.51 4.86
C GLU A 22 43.04 4.08 5.12
N ALA A 23 42.24 4.90 5.80
CA ALA A 23 40.89 4.57 6.18
C ALA A 23 39.82 5.19 5.27
N ASN A 24 40.09 6.32 4.59
CA ASN A 24 39.14 7.00 3.71
C ASN A 24 39.72 8.23 2.97
N PHE A 25 39.04 8.62 1.89
CA PHE A 25 38.99 9.99 1.38
C PHE A 25 37.78 10.72 1.97
N PHE A 26 37.90 12.00 2.34
CA PHE A 26 36.82 12.71 3.03
C PHE A 26 36.85 14.23 2.91
N VAL A 27 35.69 14.83 3.16
CA VAL A 27 35.52 16.26 3.47
C VAL A 27 35.14 16.37 4.95
N ARG A 28 35.89 17.18 5.70
CA ARG A 28 35.72 17.37 7.15
C ARG A 28 35.33 18.79 7.51
N ASP A 29 34.24 18.93 8.24
CA ASP A 29 33.85 20.17 8.92
C ASP A 29 34.59 20.26 10.26
N VAL A 30 35.67 21.04 10.31
CA VAL A 30 36.49 21.18 11.52
C VAL A 30 35.75 22.03 12.56
N THR A 31 35.11 23.11 12.12
CA THR A 31 34.37 24.04 13.00
C THR A 31 33.15 23.38 13.64
N GLY A 32 32.42 22.52 12.90
CA GLY A 32 31.26 21.79 13.38
C GLY A 32 31.57 20.56 14.25
N GLY A 33 32.77 20.46 14.81
CA GLY A 33 33.18 19.35 15.67
C GLY A 33 33.78 18.17 14.92
N SER A 34 34.55 18.43 13.85
CA SER A 34 35.23 17.40 13.04
C SER A 34 34.29 16.37 12.39
N ARG A 35 33.09 16.81 11.97
CA ARG A 35 32.11 15.96 11.28
C ARG A 35 32.62 15.61 9.87
N LEU A 36 32.22 14.45 9.37
CA LEU A 36 32.62 13.94 8.05
C LEU A 36 31.40 13.76 7.15
N PRO A 37 30.80 14.85 6.63
CA PRO A 37 29.59 14.78 5.81
C PRO A 37 29.79 14.06 4.48
N PHE A 38 31.04 13.94 3.98
CA PHE A 38 31.37 13.12 2.82
C PHE A 38 32.56 12.23 3.13
N ARG A 39 32.44 10.94 2.80
CA ARG A 39 33.48 9.93 3.02
C ARG A 39 33.38 8.82 1.98
N ILE A 40 34.50 8.50 1.33
CA ILE A 40 34.68 7.30 0.50
C ILE A 40 35.66 6.38 1.22
N ARG A 41 35.27 5.13 1.46
CA ARG A 41 36.13 4.11 2.09
C ARG A 41 37.02 3.42 1.04
N PRO A 42 38.19 2.88 1.44
CA PRO A 42 39.00 2.02 0.58
C PRO A 42 38.17 0.86 0.01
N GLY A 43 38.37 0.56 -1.27
CA GLY A 43 37.66 -0.52 -1.97
C GLY A 43 36.28 -0.14 -2.52
N ALA A 44 35.82 1.10 -2.37
CA ALA A 44 34.63 1.58 -3.07
C ALA A 44 34.79 1.41 -4.60
N PRO A 45 33.87 0.72 -5.30
CA PRO A 45 33.96 0.50 -6.74
C PRO A 45 33.91 1.78 -7.57
N THR A 46 34.40 1.71 -8.81
CA THR A 46 34.19 2.76 -9.81
C THR A 46 32.71 3.06 -9.95
N SER A 47 32.38 4.36 -10.07
CA SER A 47 30.99 4.85 -10.17
C SER A 47 30.10 4.46 -8.98
N SER A 48 30.68 4.31 -7.78
CA SER A 48 29.92 4.27 -6.52
C SER A 48 28.99 5.48 -6.40
N ILE A 49 29.46 6.66 -6.81
CA ILE A 49 28.66 7.85 -7.12
C ILE A 49 29.26 8.46 -8.40
N ASP A 50 28.45 8.74 -9.40
CA ASP A 50 28.85 9.35 -10.67
C ASP A 50 27.89 10.50 -11.01
N ILE A 51 28.39 11.58 -11.61
CA ILE A 51 27.57 12.69 -12.11
C ILE A 51 27.90 12.88 -13.58
N ASN A 52 26.95 12.55 -14.46
CA ASN A 52 27.18 12.62 -15.89
C ASN A 52 27.10 14.07 -16.43
N ALA A 53 27.43 14.26 -17.70
CA ALA A 53 27.41 15.57 -18.36
C ALA A 53 26.02 16.26 -18.39
N SER A 54 24.94 15.49 -18.22
CA SER A 54 23.56 16.00 -18.13
C SER A 54 23.14 16.35 -16.70
N GLY A 55 24.05 16.20 -15.73
CA GLY A 55 23.82 16.46 -14.31
C GLY A 55 22.97 15.40 -13.60
N ASN A 56 22.87 14.20 -14.16
CA ASN A 56 22.21 13.07 -13.51
C ASN A 56 23.18 12.35 -12.55
N VAL A 57 22.68 11.92 -11.40
CA VAL A 57 23.47 11.19 -10.40
C VAL A 57 23.25 9.68 -10.56
N GLY A 58 24.34 8.95 -10.80
CA GLY A 58 24.37 7.49 -10.80
C GLY A 58 24.93 6.94 -9.49
N ILE A 59 24.32 5.89 -8.96
CA ILE A 59 24.86 5.08 -7.87
C ILE A 59 25.05 3.67 -8.42
N GLY A 60 26.32 3.25 -8.59
CA GLY A 60 26.67 1.98 -9.23
C GLY A 60 26.66 2.02 -10.77
N THR A 61 26.54 3.20 -11.39
CA THR A 61 26.54 3.36 -12.86
C THR A 61 27.17 4.68 -13.30
N ALA A 62 27.99 4.64 -14.35
CA ALA A 62 28.56 5.82 -15.01
C ALA A 62 27.63 6.45 -16.06
N SER A 63 26.51 5.77 -16.38
CA SER A 63 25.58 6.17 -17.43
C SER A 63 24.15 6.33 -16.90
N PRO A 64 23.90 7.22 -15.92
CA PRO A 64 22.57 7.42 -15.36
C PRO A 64 21.59 8.03 -16.39
N SER A 65 20.48 7.34 -16.65
CA SER A 65 19.41 7.79 -17.57
C SER A 65 18.41 8.74 -16.92
N ASN A 66 18.24 8.65 -15.59
CA ASN A 66 17.31 9.45 -14.79
C ASN A 66 18.07 10.39 -13.85
N LYS A 67 17.39 11.40 -13.29
CA LYS A 67 18.01 12.38 -12.37
C LYS A 67 18.76 11.72 -11.20
N LEU A 68 18.18 10.65 -10.67
CA LEU A 68 18.85 9.69 -9.81
C LEU A 68 18.67 8.31 -10.46
N HIS A 69 19.75 7.55 -10.63
CA HIS A 69 19.72 6.18 -11.12
C HIS A 69 20.58 5.30 -10.21
N VAL A 70 19.93 4.44 -9.43
CA VAL A 70 20.59 3.37 -8.66
C VAL A 70 20.60 2.12 -9.51
N SER A 71 21.78 1.56 -9.76
CA SER A 71 21.95 0.40 -10.63
C SER A 71 22.96 -0.59 -10.04
N GLY A 72 22.71 -1.87 -10.25
CA GLY A 72 23.58 -2.96 -9.83
C GLY A 72 23.22 -4.25 -10.57
N SER A 73 24.17 -5.18 -10.65
CA SER A 73 24.06 -6.39 -11.48
C SER A 73 24.34 -7.70 -10.71
N ASP A 74 24.47 -7.63 -9.39
CA ASP A 74 24.78 -8.76 -8.52
C ASP A 74 23.54 -9.41 -7.88
N GLY A 75 22.34 -8.94 -8.26
CA GLY A 75 21.06 -9.42 -7.72
C GLY A 75 20.72 -8.86 -6.33
N THR A 76 21.45 -7.86 -5.83
CA THR A 76 21.25 -7.32 -4.48
C THR A 76 20.84 -5.84 -4.41
N THR A 77 20.64 -5.20 -5.58
CA THR A 77 20.25 -3.79 -5.71
C THR A 77 18.96 -3.48 -4.95
N LYS A 78 19.00 -2.52 -4.03
CA LYS A 78 17.86 -2.06 -3.22
C LYS A 78 18.07 -0.64 -2.74
N GLU A 79 16.97 0.06 -2.47
CA GLU A 79 16.96 1.36 -1.80
C GLU A 79 16.25 1.21 -0.46
N LEU A 80 16.81 1.82 0.60
CA LEU A 80 16.23 1.83 1.94
C LEU A 80 16.11 3.28 2.42
N ILE A 81 14.89 3.70 2.71
CA ILE A 81 14.59 4.96 3.38
C ILE A 81 14.15 4.63 4.80
N GLN A 82 14.90 5.08 5.80
CA GLN A 82 14.69 4.71 7.20
C GLN A 82 14.76 5.90 8.13
N GLU A 83 13.78 6.00 9.03
CA GLU A 83 13.84 6.84 10.23
C GLU A 83 14.19 5.97 11.45
N SER A 84 15.15 6.42 12.26
CA SER A 84 15.74 5.66 13.38
C SER A 84 15.58 6.36 14.74
N SER A 85 14.73 7.38 14.85
CA SER A 85 14.40 7.99 16.14
C SER A 85 13.83 6.96 17.12
N GLY A 86 14.23 7.06 18.39
CA GLY A 86 13.67 6.23 19.46
C GLY A 86 12.23 6.58 19.84
N THR A 87 11.63 7.61 19.23
CA THR A 87 10.23 7.98 19.43
C THR A 87 9.37 7.36 18.35
N THR A 88 8.38 6.57 18.75
CA THR A 88 7.38 5.97 17.86
C THR A 88 6.30 7.00 17.52
N SER A 89 6.41 7.62 16.35
CA SER A 89 5.43 8.56 15.80
C SER A 89 5.29 8.33 14.30
N PRO A 90 4.10 8.54 13.71
CA PRO A 90 3.96 8.62 12.26
C PRO A 90 4.92 9.67 11.69
N ARG A 91 5.62 9.31 10.61
CA ARG A 91 6.57 10.16 9.88
C ARG A 91 6.35 9.95 8.38
N GLU A 92 6.39 11.03 7.61
CA GLU A 92 6.48 10.95 6.16
C GLU A 92 7.93 10.65 5.78
N LEU A 93 8.16 9.53 5.11
CA LEU A 93 9.51 9.11 4.68
C LEU A 93 9.74 9.34 3.18
N LEU A 94 8.67 9.33 2.37
CA LEU A 94 8.71 9.56 0.94
C LEU A 94 7.46 10.33 0.51
N GLU A 95 7.68 11.47 -0.15
CA GLU A 95 6.62 12.27 -0.79
C GLU A 95 6.90 12.30 -2.30
N LEU A 96 5.90 11.95 -3.10
CA LEU A 96 5.92 12.12 -4.55
C LEU A 96 4.86 13.16 -4.92
N ARG A 97 5.28 14.21 -5.63
CA ARG A 97 4.39 15.33 -5.98
C ARG A 97 4.40 15.58 -7.47
N ASN A 98 3.21 15.72 -8.03
CA ASN A 98 3.00 16.11 -9.41
C ASN A 98 1.82 17.10 -9.51
N ASN A 99 1.83 17.99 -10.50
CA ASN A 99 0.65 18.77 -10.86
C ASN A 99 -0.28 17.93 -11.75
N GLY A 100 -0.86 16.89 -11.16
CA GLY A 100 -1.59 15.82 -11.82
C GLY A 100 -1.49 14.51 -11.03
N GLY A 101 -1.82 13.39 -11.67
CA GLY A 101 -1.67 12.07 -11.07
C GLY A 101 -0.21 11.79 -10.70
N THR A 102 0.00 11.21 -9.52
CA THR A 102 1.31 10.70 -9.08
C THR A 102 1.33 9.19 -9.27
N ILE A 103 2.42 8.65 -9.82
CA ILE A 103 2.52 7.25 -10.23
C ILE A 103 3.83 6.65 -9.75
N LEU A 104 3.74 5.51 -9.06
CA LEU A 104 4.80 4.54 -8.87
C LEU A 104 4.64 3.44 -9.93
N VAL A 105 5.74 3.05 -10.56
CA VAL A 105 5.77 2.01 -11.59
C VAL A 105 6.45 0.76 -11.06
N LEU A 106 5.83 -0.41 -11.29
CA LEU A 106 6.45 -1.72 -11.19
C LEU A 106 6.55 -2.31 -12.60
N ASP A 107 7.77 -2.62 -13.04
CA ASP A 107 8.07 -3.03 -14.40
C ASP A 107 8.84 -4.36 -14.35
N ASP A 108 8.24 -5.44 -14.88
CA ASP A 108 8.91 -6.73 -15.02
C ASP A 108 9.51 -6.82 -16.42
N THR A 109 10.84 -6.80 -16.52
CA THR A 109 11.48 -6.89 -17.85
C THR A 109 11.45 -8.28 -18.48
N SER A 110 11.03 -9.30 -17.72
CA SER A 110 10.91 -10.69 -18.19
C SER A 110 9.52 -11.05 -18.70
N ASP A 111 8.50 -10.30 -18.28
CA ASP A 111 7.11 -10.40 -18.72
C ASP A 111 6.61 -8.98 -19.01
N PRO A 112 6.28 -8.59 -20.25
CA PRO A 112 6.07 -7.19 -20.67
C PRO A 112 4.80 -6.54 -20.10
N THR A 113 4.56 -6.70 -18.80
CA THR A 113 3.51 -6.08 -18.01
C THR A 113 4.11 -4.96 -17.19
N ARG A 114 3.40 -3.83 -17.18
CA ARG A 114 3.84 -2.64 -16.48
C ARG A 114 2.71 -2.16 -15.60
N TRP A 115 2.88 -2.42 -14.31
CA TRP A 115 1.90 -2.07 -13.31
C TRP A 115 2.18 -0.70 -12.73
N THR A 116 1.11 0.02 -12.41
CA THR A 116 1.20 1.30 -11.74
C THR A 116 0.32 1.36 -10.51
N PHE A 117 0.85 2.04 -9.50
CA PHE A 117 0.15 2.42 -8.28
C PHE A 117 0.18 3.93 -8.21
N GLY A 118 -0.98 4.55 -8.10
CA GLY A 118 -1.00 6.00 -8.19
C GLY A 118 -2.33 6.62 -7.90
N THR A 119 -2.44 7.87 -8.32
CA THR A 119 -3.66 8.66 -8.16
C THR A 119 -4.23 9.04 -9.52
N SER A 120 -5.54 8.85 -9.70
CA SER A 120 -6.29 9.39 -10.84
C SER A 120 -7.47 10.19 -10.31
N GLY A 121 -7.46 11.51 -10.55
CA GLY A 121 -8.39 12.43 -9.90
C GLY A 121 -8.27 12.33 -8.37
N SER A 122 -9.37 11.97 -7.69
CA SER A 122 -9.44 11.77 -6.24
C SER A 122 -9.35 10.31 -5.80
N SER A 123 -9.02 9.38 -6.70
CA SER A 123 -8.94 7.95 -6.41
C SER A 123 -7.51 7.46 -6.37
N PHE A 124 -7.26 6.48 -5.51
CA PHE A 124 -6.10 5.59 -5.64
C PHE A 124 -6.40 4.52 -6.67
N VAL A 125 -5.45 4.24 -7.57
CA VAL A 125 -5.64 3.30 -8.67
C VAL A 125 -4.48 2.31 -8.79
N VAL A 126 -4.82 1.09 -9.19
CA VAL A 126 -3.90 0.06 -9.66
C VAL A 126 -4.26 -0.24 -11.12
N ASP A 127 -3.29 -0.02 -12.01
CA ASP A 127 -3.50 -0.01 -13.45
C ASP A 127 -2.32 -0.70 -14.19
N GLU A 128 -2.63 -1.73 -14.97
CA GLU A 128 -1.74 -2.37 -15.93
C GLU A 128 -1.77 -1.60 -17.25
N GLN A 129 -0.67 -0.91 -17.58
CA GLN A 129 -0.66 0.12 -18.63
C GLN A 129 -0.89 -0.40 -20.06
N ALA A 130 -0.80 -1.72 -20.31
CA ALA A 130 -1.06 -2.30 -21.62
C ALA A 130 -2.52 -2.78 -21.77
N HIS A 131 -3.29 -2.82 -20.69
CA HIS A 131 -4.70 -3.18 -20.67
C HIS A 131 -5.61 -1.95 -20.78
N THR A 132 -6.87 -2.19 -21.17
CA THR A 132 -7.89 -1.13 -21.25
C THR A 132 -8.74 -1.12 -19.99
N GLY A 133 -8.69 -0.04 -19.23
CA GLY A 133 -9.45 0.13 -17.99
C GLY A 133 -8.53 0.12 -16.78
N VAL A 134 -9.12 0.22 -15.58
CA VAL A 134 -8.38 0.20 -14.32
C VAL A 134 -8.70 -1.10 -13.60
N GLU A 135 -7.71 -1.89 -13.21
CA GLU A 135 -7.94 -3.17 -12.53
C GLU A 135 -8.58 -2.98 -11.15
N MET A 136 -8.15 -1.96 -10.42
CA MET A 136 -8.69 -1.60 -9.10
C MET A 136 -8.67 -0.08 -8.87
N SER A 137 -9.79 0.44 -8.37
CA SER A 137 -9.92 1.85 -7.97
C SER A 137 -10.52 1.95 -6.57
N LEU A 138 -9.88 2.73 -5.68
CA LEU A 138 -10.38 3.10 -4.37
C LEU A 138 -10.63 4.62 -4.35
N THR A 139 -11.90 5.01 -4.23
CA THR A 139 -12.27 6.42 -4.17
C THR A 139 -11.92 7.02 -2.80
N ASN A 140 -11.80 8.35 -2.75
CA ASN A 140 -11.68 9.09 -1.49
C ASN A 140 -12.92 8.99 -0.58
N THR A 141 -14.04 8.45 -1.06
CA THR A 141 -15.23 8.12 -0.26
C THR A 141 -15.21 6.70 0.30
N GLY A 142 -14.17 5.90 -0.02
CA GLY A 142 -14.00 4.53 0.46
C GLY A 142 -14.64 3.45 -0.41
N ASN A 143 -15.20 3.80 -1.57
CA ASN A 143 -15.74 2.81 -2.51
C ASN A 143 -14.60 2.13 -3.27
N MET A 144 -14.67 0.80 -3.36
CA MET A 144 -13.73 0.00 -4.15
C MET A 144 -14.44 -0.59 -5.38
N VAL A 145 -13.83 -0.43 -6.55
CA VAL A 145 -14.23 -1.10 -7.78
C VAL A 145 -13.08 -1.98 -8.25
N ILE A 146 -13.39 -3.24 -8.59
CA ILE A 146 -12.48 -4.19 -9.22
C ILE A 146 -13.04 -4.59 -10.58
N SER A 147 -12.17 -4.68 -11.59
CA SER A 147 -12.58 -5.06 -12.94
C SER A 147 -12.96 -6.56 -13.05
N GLY A 148 -12.49 -7.39 -12.10
CA GLY A 148 -12.74 -8.82 -12.06
C GLY A 148 -13.60 -9.26 -10.88
N THR A 149 -13.41 -10.52 -10.45
CA THR A 149 -14.09 -11.10 -9.29
C THR A 149 -13.25 -10.95 -8.01
N LEU A 150 -13.93 -10.83 -6.86
CA LEU A 150 -13.29 -10.92 -5.55
C LEU A 150 -13.19 -12.39 -5.12
N THR A 151 -11.97 -12.89 -4.94
CA THR A 151 -11.72 -14.23 -4.38
C THR A 151 -11.23 -14.10 -2.94
N GLN A 152 -11.98 -14.65 -1.98
CA GLN A 152 -11.68 -14.59 -0.55
C GLN A 152 -11.11 -15.94 -0.08
N ASN A 153 -10.04 -15.93 0.73
CA ASN A 153 -9.51 -17.16 1.33
C ASN A 153 -10.62 -17.84 2.17
N SER A 154 -10.86 -19.12 1.90
CA SER A 154 -11.79 -19.95 2.67
C SER A 154 -11.23 -21.36 2.87
N ASP A 155 -9.90 -21.51 2.85
CA ASP A 155 -9.22 -22.79 3.01
C ASP A 155 -9.37 -23.31 4.46
N ARG A 156 -9.80 -24.57 4.60
CA ARG A 156 -9.96 -25.25 5.89
C ARG A 156 -8.67 -25.27 6.71
N THR A 157 -7.51 -25.35 6.07
CA THR A 157 -6.19 -25.39 6.73
C THR A 157 -5.80 -24.05 7.36
N THR A 158 -6.44 -22.96 6.94
CA THR A 158 -6.23 -21.62 7.48
C THR A 158 -7.28 -21.25 8.55
N LYS A 159 -8.20 -22.15 8.85
CA LYS A 159 -9.30 -21.96 9.80
C LYS A 159 -9.16 -22.93 10.98
N THR A 160 -9.54 -22.46 12.16
CA THR A 160 -9.64 -23.27 13.39
C THR A 160 -11.07 -23.18 13.95
N ASP A 161 -11.37 -23.99 14.96
CA ASP A 161 -12.63 -23.94 15.71
C ASP A 161 -13.89 -24.04 14.83
N ILE A 162 -13.81 -24.89 13.80
CA ILE A 162 -14.89 -25.10 12.84
C ILE A 162 -15.97 -25.97 13.49
N VAL A 163 -17.05 -25.34 13.93
CA VAL A 163 -18.26 -25.98 14.44
C VAL A 163 -19.40 -25.88 13.43
N GLY A 164 -20.29 -26.87 13.42
CA GLY A 164 -21.51 -26.83 12.61
C GLY A 164 -22.49 -25.76 13.13
N VAL A 165 -23.39 -25.34 12.26
CA VAL A 165 -24.51 -24.44 12.60
C VAL A 165 -25.83 -25.18 12.40
N GLU A 166 -26.86 -24.82 13.15
CA GLU A 166 -28.22 -25.31 12.95
C GLU A 166 -28.93 -24.48 11.86
N PRO A 167 -29.13 -24.99 10.64
CA PRO A 167 -29.59 -24.17 9.51
C PRO A 167 -30.98 -23.56 9.73
N GLU A 168 -31.84 -24.27 10.46
CA GLU A 168 -33.18 -23.82 10.84
C GLU A 168 -33.17 -22.57 11.73
N GLU A 169 -32.21 -22.47 12.65
CA GLU A 169 -32.02 -21.28 13.48
C GLU A 169 -31.54 -20.10 12.62
N VAL A 170 -30.61 -20.36 11.69
CA VAL A 170 -30.13 -19.34 10.75
C VAL A 170 -31.27 -18.83 9.88
N LEU A 171 -32.11 -19.71 9.33
CA LEU A 171 -33.27 -19.32 8.52
C LEU A 171 -34.28 -18.50 9.34
N ALA A 172 -34.57 -18.90 10.59
CA ALA A 172 -35.46 -18.13 11.45
C ALA A 172 -34.93 -16.71 11.71
N LYS A 173 -33.63 -16.57 11.96
CA LYS A 173 -32.95 -15.26 12.10
C LYS A 173 -33.02 -14.44 10.82
N VAL A 174 -32.71 -15.03 9.66
CA VAL A 174 -32.84 -14.37 8.34
C VAL A 174 -34.27 -13.91 8.08
N ALA A 175 -35.27 -14.74 8.38
CA ALA A 175 -36.68 -14.39 8.18
C ALA A 175 -37.14 -13.23 9.07
N SER A 176 -36.52 -13.04 10.23
CA SER A 176 -36.78 -11.91 11.15
C SER A 176 -35.90 -10.68 10.89
N LEU A 177 -34.89 -10.79 10.04
CA LEU A 177 -33.89 -9.73 9.82
C LEU A 177 -34.52 -8.58 9.02
N PRO A 178 -34.48 -7.33 9.52
CA PRO A 178 -34.94 -6.18 8.76
C PRO A 178 -34.13 -6.00 7.47
N ILE A 179 -34.80 -5.96 6.32
CA ILE A 179 -34.22 -5.63 5.01
C ILE A 179 -34.85 -4.33 4.53
N ALA A 180 -34.03 -3.36 4.15
CA ALA A 180 -34.47 -2.07 3.67
C ALA A 180 -33.66 -1.61 2.46
N THR A 181 -34.23 -0.69 1.68
CA THR A 181 -33.46 0.10 0.73
C THR A 181 -32.93 1.37 1.38
N TRP A 182 -31.75 1.80 0.99
CA TRP A 182 -31.06 2.94 1.61
C TRP A 182 -30.09 3.61 0.63
N HIS A 183 -29.57 4.78 1.04
CA HIS A 183 -28.55 5.56 0.32
C HIS A 183 -27.42 5.87 1.31
N TYR A 184 -26.17 5.89 0.86
CA TYR A 184 -25.12 6.46 1.71
C TYR A 184 -25.30 7.98 1.84
N LYS A 185 -24.84 8.52 2.96
CA LYS A 185 -24.71 9.97 3.09
C LYS A 185 -23.63 10.44 2.12
N GLY A 186 -24.02 11.25 1.12
CA GLY A 186 -23.10 11.77 0.10
C GLY A 186 -23.18 11.06 -1.25
N ASP A 187 -23.96 9.98 -1.36
CA ASP A 187 -24.28 9.38 -2.66
C ASP A 187 -25.22 10.29 -3.47
N GLU A 188 -25.13 10.18 -4.79
CA GLU A 188 -26.13 10.72 -5.70
C GLU A 188 -27.51 10.09 -5.42
N ALA A 189 -28.59 10.85 -5.56
CA ALA A 189 -29.95 10.39 -5.24
C ALA A 189 -30.43 9.19 -6.09
N SER A 190 -29.74 8.89 -7.19
CA SER A 190 -30.01 7.74 -8.05
C SER A 190 -29.36 6.44 -7.56
N VAL A 191 -28.42 6.50 -6.61
CA VAL A 191 -27.67 5.34 -6.13
C VAL A 191 -28.40 4.70 -4.95
N GLN A 192 -29.21 3.70 -5.24
CA GLN A 192 -29.96 2.94 -4.25
C GLN A 192 -29.28 1.62 -3.92
N HIS A 193 -29.20 1.31 -2.64
CA HIS A 193 -28.69 0.04 -2.11
C HIS A 193 -29.82 -0.76 -1.44
N LEU A 194 -29.61 -2.06 -1.26
CA LEU A 194 -30.55 -2.99 -0.63
C LEU A 194 -29.79 -3.92 0.31
N GLY A 195 -30.25 -4.03 1.56
CA GLY A 195 -29.68 -5.00 2.50
C GLY A 195 -30.08 -4.72 3.95
N PRO A 196 -29.62 -5.56 4.88
CA PRO A 196 -29.76 -5.29 6.30
C PRO A 196 -28.79 -4.18 6.76
N MET A 197 -29.09 -3.58 7.90
CA MET A 197 -28.10 -2.76 8.61
C MET A 197 -27.12 -3.67 9.36
N ALA A 198 -25.85 -3.27 9.43
CA ALA A 198 -24.80 -4.07 10.07
C ALA A 198 -25.08 -4.35 11.55
N GLN A 199 -25.72 -3.42 12.27
CA GLN A 199 -26.07 -3.60 13.68
C GLN A 199 -27.11 -4.70 13.88
N ASP A 200 -28.13 -4.75 13.01
CA ASP A 200 -29.16 -5.79 13.07
C ASP A 200 -28.58 -7.16 12.68
N PHE A 201 -27.69 -7.18 11.67
CA PHE A 201 -26.98 -8.39 11.26
C PHE A 201 -26.06 -8.92 12.39
N ALA A 202 -25.29 -8.04 13.03
CA ALA A 202 -24.43 -8.38 14.16
C ALA A 202 -25.24 -8.86 15.37
N ALA A 203 -26.37 -8.22 15.68
CA ALA A 203 -27.27 -8.66 16.75
C ALA A 203 -27.88 -10.04 16.48
N ALA A 204 -28.19 -10.37 15.22
CA ALA A 204 -28.77 -11.65 14.84
C ALA A 204 -27.74 -12.79 14.78
N PHE A 205 -26.55 -12.55 14.22
CA PHE A 205 -25.59 -13.61 13.88
C PHE A 205 -24.27 -13.55 14.66
N GLY A 206 -23.89 -12.39 15.21
CA GLY A 206 -22.62 -12.23 15.92
C GLY A 206 -21.37 -12.48 15.05
N LEU A 207 -21.47 -12.24 13.74
CA LEU A 207 -20.38 -12.44 12.78
C LEU A 207 -19.66 -11.11 12.48
N GLY A 208 -18.37 -11.19 12.16
CA GLY A 208 -17.52 -10.03 11.87
C GLY A 208 -16.81 -9.45 13.11
N PRO A 209 -15.91 -8.47 12.91
CA PRO A 209 -15.11 -7.88 13.98
C PRO A 209 -15.83 -6.77 14.77
N ASP A 210 -16.93 -6.22 14.23
CA ASP A 210 -17.70 -5.13 14.83
C ASP A 210 -19.16 -5.13 14.34
N ASP A 211 -19.98 -4.19 14.84
CA ASP A 211 -21.40 -4.02 14.50
C ASP A 211 -21.66 -3.01 13.38
N ARG A 212 -20.63 -2.61 12.64
CA ARG A 212 -20.70 -1.56 11.60
C ARG A 212 -20.40 -2.06 10.20
N HIS A 213 -19.89 -3.28 10.06
CA HIS A 213 -19.51 -3.85 8.77
C HIS A 213 -20.07 -5.27 8.59
N ILE A 214 -20.44 -5.62 7.36
CA ILE A 214 -20.81 -6.98 6.97
C ILE A 214 -19.83 -7.43 5.89
N ALA A 215 -19.08 -8.51 6.15
CA ALA A 215 -18.21 -9.08 5.12
C ALA A 215 -19.06 -9.81 4.06
N PRO A 216 -18.73 -9.70 2.75
CA PRO A 216 -19.43 -10.45 1.71
C PRO A 216 -19.42 -11.97 1.94
N LEU A 217 -18.33 -12.49 2.52
CA LEU A 217 -18.21 -13.91 2.89
C LEU A 217 -19.23 -14.33 3.95
N ASP A 218 -19.44 -13.50 4.99
CA ASP A 218 -20.37 -13.80 6.07
C ASP A 218 -21.82 -13.75 5.59
N ALA A 219 -22.17 -12.72 4.80
CA ALA A 219 -23.49 -12.62 4.18
C ALA A 219 -23.78 -13.81 3.25
N ALA A 220 -22.79 -14.27 2.48
CA ALA A 220 -22.92 -15.47 1.65
C ALA A 220 -23.09 -16.75 2.50
N GLY A 221 -22.32 -16.88 3.59
CA GLY A 221 -22.44 -18.01 4.51
C GLY A 221 -23.83 -18.12 5.15
N VAL A 222 -24.35 -17.00 5.67
CA VAL A 222 -25.73 -16.92 6.21
C VAL A 222 -26.76 -17.29 5.14
N SER A 223 -26.60 -16.79 3.92
CA SER A 223 -27.50 -17.10 2.80
C SER A 223 -27.49 -18.59 2.47
N LEU A 224 -26.32 -19.23 2.39
CA LEU A 224 -26.19 -20.66 2.09
C LEU A 224 -26.85 -21.53 3.17
N ALA A 225 -26.65 -21.22 4.45
CA ALA A 225 -27.28 -21.94 5.55
C ALA A 225 -28.81 -21.79 5.53
N ALA A 226 -29.32 -20.57 5.28
CA ALA A 226 -30.76 -20.33 5.15
C ALA A 226 -31.36 -21.06 3.93
N ILE A 227 -30.65 -21.13 2.81
CA ILE A 227 -31.07 -21.88 1.61
C ILE A 227 -31.17 -23.38 1.92
N GLN A 228 -30.19 -23.95 2.63
CA GLN A 228 -30.23 -25.37 3.03
C GLN A 228 -31.47 -25.67 3.89
N ALA A 229 -31.76 -24.84 4.88
CA ALA A 229 -32.95 -24.98 5.72
C ALA A 229 -34.25 -24.84 4.91
N LEU A 230 -34.33 -23.86 4.01
CA LEU A 230 -35.50 -23.66 3.17
C LEU A 230 -35.74 -24.86 2.25
N TYR A 231 -34.68 -25.44 1.68
CA TYR A 231 -34.77 -26.65 0.87
C TYR A 231 -35.33 -27.84 1.67
N HIS A 232 -34.87 -28.04 2.90
CA HIS A 232 -35.40 -29.10 3.78
C HIS A 232 -36.89 -28.89 4.07
N LYS A 233 -37.30 -27.67 4.47
CA LYS A 233 -38.72 -27.37 4.74
C LYS A 233 -39.63 -27.58 3.54
N VAL A 234 -39.19 -27.19 2.34
CA VAL A 234 -39.98 -27.38 1.12
C VAL A 234 -40.12 -28.87 0.82
N SER A 235 -39.03 -29.63 0.92
CA SER A 235 -39.04 -31.07 0.67
C SER A 235 -39.93 -31.84 1.65
N GLU A 236 -39.93 -31.46 2.92
CA GLU A 236 -40.84 -32.03 3.94
C GLU A 236 -42.30 -31.72 3.64
N LYS A 237 -42.61 -30.48 3.20
CA LYS A 237 -43.96 -30.10 2.80
C LYS A 237 -44.44 -30.88 1.58
N ASP A 238 -43.58 -31.05 0.57
CA ASP A 238 -43.93 -31.77 -0.65
C ASP A 238 -44.16 -33.26 -0.40
N ALA A 239 -43.42 -33.86 0.54
CA ALA A 239 -43.63 -35.25 0.94
C ALA A 239 -44.92 -35.48 1.76
N ALA A 240 -45.54 -34.42 2.28
CA ALA A 240 -46.76 -34.47 3.08
C ALA A 240 -48.06 -34.29 2.26
N ILE A 241 -47.96 -34.11 0.94
CA ILE A 241 -49.08 -33.94 -0.02
C ILE A 241 -49.30 -35.24 -0.79
#